data_AF-A0A2G9E9L5-F1
#
_entry.id   AF-A0A2G9E9L5-F1
#
_cell.length_a   1.000
_cell.length_b   1.000
_cell.length_c   1.000
_cell.angle_alpha   90.00
_cell.angle_beta   90.00
_cell.angle_gamma   90.00
#
_symmetry.space_group_name_H-M   'P 1'
#
loop_
_entity.id
_entity.type
_entity.pdbx_description
1 polymer ?
#
loop_
_entity_poly.entity_id
_entity_poly.type
_entity_poly.pdbx_seq_one_letter_code
_entity_poly.pdbx_strand_id
1 'polypeptide(L)'
;MLNFEKINNMIDLIEKNEIMPGLSFNEFAIAFYQEVKLVPLSRYLKTNNRAKRMPKIMTMKKAGELLLFTKTDDETLSFLKRKGYNEIPELDYKTMMLLRRLDPIDNWKKILAFFDGDKTVEEINLSTKPILFPQEIKKLEEFIKDELSIDDEEFEKFMKLSSLAIKNKELTKAIRKLTR
;
A
#
# COMPACT_ATOMS: atom_id res chain seq x y z
N MET A 1 16.30 7.74 -24.81
CA MET A 1 16.06 9.09 -24.24
C MET A 1 14.76 9.01 -23.44
N LEU A 2 14.71 9.55 -22.21
CA LEU A 2 13.51 9.49 -21.37
C LEU A 2 12.42 10.38 -21.96
N ASN A 3 11.22 9.83 -22.18
CA ASN A 3 10.08 10.58 -22.69
C ASN A 3 9.22 11.11 -21.52
N PHE A 4 9.57 12.30 -21.03
CA PHE A 4 8.87 12.91 -19.90
C PHE A 4 7.41 13.28 -20.20
N GLU A 5 7.08 13.57 -21.46
CA GLU A 5 5.69 13.85 -21.87
C GLU A 5 4.82 12.59 -21.71
N LYS A 6 5.31 11.44 -22.21
CA LYS A 6 4.66 10.14 -22.02
C LYS A 6 4.51 9.81 -20.53
N ILE A 7 5.57 10.00 -19.74
CA ILE A 7 5.52 9.76 -18.28
C ILE A 7 4.46 10.62 -17.61
N ASN A 8 4.36 11.91 -17.95
CA ASN A 8 3.35 12.81 -17.41
C ASN A 8 1.93 12.36 -17.78
N ASN A 9 1.70 11.99 -19.03
CA ASN A 9 0.39 11.49 -19.48
C ASN A 9 -0.01 10.22 -18.71
N MET A 10 0.92 9.28 -18.51
CA MET A 10 0.67 8.08 -17.72
C MET A 10 0.39 8.42 -16.25
N ILE A 11 1.10 9.39 -15.67
CA ILE A 11 0.83 9.88 -14.31
C ILE A 11 -0.59 10.46 -14.20
N ASP A 12 -1.04 11.25 -15.17
CA ASP A 12 -2.38 11.83 -15.16
C ASP A 12 -3.48 10.76 -15.19
N LEU A 13 -3.31 9.72 -16.01
CA LEU A 13 -4.21 8.56 -16.03
C LEU A 13 -4.21 7.86 -14.66
N ILE A 14 -3.02 7.60 -14.10
CA ILE A 14 -2.88 6.98 -12.77
C ILE A 14 -3.61 7.81 -11.72
N GLU A 15 -3.48 9.12 -11.72
CA GLU A 15 -4.15 10.00 -10.76
C GLU A 15 -5.69 9.89 -10.83
N LYS A 16 -6.24 9.69 -12.04
CA LYS A 16 -7.69 9.52 -12.30
C LYS A 16 -8.24 8.11 -12.07
N ASN A 17 -7.38 7.11 -11.80
CA ASN A 17 -7.72 5.67 -11.82
C ASN A 17 -8.04 5.14 -13.23
N GLU A 18 -7.43 5.75 -14.24
CA GLU A 18 -7.55 5.33 -15.62
C GLU A 18 -6.30 4.56 -16.04
N ILE A 19 -6.40 3.82 -17.13
CA ILE A 19 -5.28 3.16 -17.80
C ILE A 19 -5.24 3.63 -19.25
N MET A 20 -4.11 3.41 -19.92
CA MET A 20 -3.99 3.77 -21.33
C MET A 20 -5.02 2.98 -22.17
N PRO A 21 -5.79 3.63 -23.06
CA PRO A 21 -6.76 2.94 -23.90
C PRO A 21 -6.11 1.81 -24.71
N GLY A 22 -6.79 0.66 -24.77
CA GLY A 22 -6.32 -0.52 -25.50
C GLY A 22 -5.30 -1.38 -24.75
N LEU A 23 -4.90 -1.02 -23.52
CA LEU A 23 -4.09 -1.87 -22.66
C LEU A 23 -4.94 -2.48 -21.54
N SER A 24 -4.56 -3.67 -21.10
CA SER A 24 -4.94 -4.20 -19.79
C SER A 24 -4.28 -3.38 -18.67
N PHE A 25 -4.78 -3.51 -17.45
CA PHE A 25 -4.15 -2.89 -16.29
C PHE A 25 -2.72 -3.42 -16.09
N ASN A 26 -2.52 -4.73 -16.22
CA ASN A 26 -1.20 -5.35 -16.08
C ASN A 26 -0.23 -4.83 -17.15
N GLU A 27 -0.68 -4.72 -18.39
CA GLU A 27 0.12 -4.16 -19.49
C GLU A 27 0.48 -2.69 -19.24
N PHE A 28 -0.49 -1.88 -18.81
CA PHE A 28 -0.28 -0.49 -18.46
C PHE A 28 0.71 -0.33 -17.29
N ALA A 29 0.60 -1.15 -16.25
CA ALA A 29 1.49 -1.12 -15.10
C ALA A 29 2.94 -1.47 -15.50
N ILE A 30 3.13 -2.52 -16.31
CA ILE A 30 4.45 -2.90 -16.84
C ILE A 30 5.04 -1.78 -17.71
N ALA A 31 4.23 -1.22 -18.62
CA ALA A 31 4.66 -0.12 -19.48
C ALA A 31 5.08 1.09 -18.63
N PHE A 32 4.31 1.44 -17.60
CA PHE A 32 4.65 2.54 -16.71
C PHE A 32 5.97 2.28 -15.99
N TYR A 33 6.14 1.09 -15.42
CA TYR A 33 7.39 0.69 -14.77
C TYR A 33 8.59 0.81 -15.71
N GLN A 34 8.47 0.34 -16.95
CA GLN A 34 9.56 0.40 -17.94
C GLN A 34 9.98 1.84 -18.26
N GLU A 35 9.03 2.78 -18.35
CA GLU A 35 9.31 4.20 -18.59
C GLU A 35 9.99 4.88 -17.39
N VAL A 36 9.64 4.48 -16.16
CA VAL A 36 10.09 5.17 -14.94
C VAL A 36 11.18 4.43 -14.15
N LYS A 37 11.59 3.21 -14.54
CA LYS A 37 12.54 2.38 -13.76
C LYS A 37 13.90 3.05 -13.52
N LEU A 38 14.35 3.91 -14.43
CA LEU A 38 15.60 4.67 -14.33
C LEU A 38 15.40 6.11 -13.78
N VAL A 39 14.15 6.52 -13.56
CA VAL A 39 13.82 7.86 -13.08
C VAL A 39 13.78 7.85 -11.55
N PRO A 40 14.40 8.82 -10.86
CA PRO A 40 14.20 9.02 -9.42
C PRO A 40 12.80 9.59 -9.17
N LEU A 41 11.78 8.72 -9.34
CA LEU A 41 10.38 9.12 -9.47
C LEU A 41 9.87 9.93 -8.27
N SER A 42 10.30 9.62 -7.05
CA SER A 42 9.91 10.40 -5.87
C SER A 42 10.40 11.85 -5.94
N ARG A 43 11.63 12.08 -6.41
CA ARG A 43 12.20 13.42 -6.60
C ARG A 43 11.48 14.12 -7.74
N TYR A 44 11.28 13.43 -8.87
CA TYR A 44 10.55 13.95 -10.02
C TYR A 44 9.13 14.42 -9.65
N LEU A 45 8.38 13.62 -8.90
CA LEU A 45 7.02 14.00 -8.48
C LEU A 45 7.01 15.20 -7.52
N LYS A 46 8.02 15.34 -6.65
CA LYS A 46 8.15 16.50 -5.75
C LYS A 46 8.44 17.78 -6.53
N THR A 47 9.39 17.74 -7.47
CA THR A 47 9.77 18.92 -8.27
C THR A 47 8.67 19.38 -9.22
N ASN A 48 7.73 18.49 -9.57
CA ASN A 48 6.60 18.79 -10.45
C ASN A 48 5.27 18.99 -9.71
N ASN A 49 5.29 19.31 -8.41
CA ASN A 49 4.08 19.58 -7.59
C ASN A 49 3.06 18.41 -7.49
N ARG A 50 3.48 17.17 -7.75
CA ARG A 50 2.62 15.96 -7.70
C ARG A 50 2.81 15.13 -6.43
N ALA A 51 3.36 15.71 -5.38
CA ALA A 51 3.66 15.01 -4.12
C ALA A 51 2.42 14.38 -3.45
N LYS A 52 1.23 14.99 -3.58
CA LYS A 52 -0.02 14.51 -2.95
C LYS A 52 -0.46 13.14 -3.46
N ARG A 53 -0.18 12.80 -4.72
CA ARG A 53 -0.56 11.53 -5.36
C ARG A 53 0.60 10.54 -5.46
N MET A 54 1.75 10.89 -4.89
CA MET A 54 2.95 10.05 -4.88
C MET A 54 2.69 8.61 -4.43
N PRO A 55 1.94 8.32 -3.33
CA PRO A 55 1.72 6.94 -2.93
C PRO A 55 1.09 6.10 -4.04
N LYS A 56 0.05 6.62 -4.71
CA LYS A 56 -0.65 5.94 -5.80
C LYS A 56 0.27 5.67 -6.98
N ILE A 57 1.04 6.67 -7.40
CA ILE A 57 1.96 6.58 -8.54
C ILE A 57 3.10 5.59 -8.23
N MET A 58 3.65 5.63 -7.02
CA MET A 58 4.68 4.69 -6.58
C MET A 58 4.16 3.25 -6.50
N THR A 59 2.91 3.06 -6.06
CA THR A 59 2.26 1.75 -6.04
C THR A 59 2.03 1.21 -7.46
N MET A 60 1.65 2.05 -8.42
CA MET A 60 1.57 1.63 -9.83
C MET A 60 2.94 1.19 -10.38
N LYS A 61 4.01 1.95 -10.11
CA LYS A 61 5.39 1.56 -10.49
C LYS A 61 5.73 0.17 -9.96
N LYS A 62 5.33 -0.12 -8.73
CA LYS A 62 5.58 -1.39 -8.05
C LYS A 62 4.75 -2.55 -8.59
N ALA A 63 3.50 -2.30 -8.97
CA ALA A 63 2.68 -3.29 -9.65
C ALA A 63 3.37 -3.74 -10.94
N GLY A 64 3.84 -2.79 -11.75
CA GLY A 64 4.60 -3.10 -12.96
C GLY A 64 5.90 -3.85 -12.71
N GLU A 65 6.62 -3.52 -11.64
CA GLU A 65 7.83 -4.24 -11.21
C GLU A 65 7.52 -5.71 -10.84
N LEU A 66 6.50 -5.93 -10.00
CA LEU A 66 6.07 -7.28 -9.60
C LEU A 66 5.64 -8.12 -10.81
N LEU A 67 4.80 -7.54 -11.68
CA LEU A 67 4.29 -8.22 -12.87
C LEU A 67 5.43 -8.59 -13.84
N LEU A 68 6.36 -7.66 -14.09
CA LEU A 68 7.50 -7.93 -14.96
C LEU A 68 8.41 -9.00 -14.37
N PHE A 69 8.72 -8.92 -13.07
CA PHE A 69 9.49 -9.94 -12.37
C PHE A 69 8.82 -11.31 -12.49
N THR A 70 7.52 -11.38 -12.21
CA THR A 70 6.74 -12.62 -12.26
C THR A 70 6.78 -13.25 -13.64
N LYS A 71 6.80 -12.47 -14.74
CA LYS A 71 6.91 -13.02 -16.10
C LYS A 71 8.23 -13.73 -16.37
N THR A 72 9.29 -13.38 -15.63
CA THR A 72 10.65 -13.89 -15.86
C THR A 72 11.15 -14.85 -14.78
N ASP A 73 10.37 -15.04 -13.71
CA ASP A 73 10.76 -15.82 -12.54
C ASP A 73 9.95 -17.12 -12.45
N ASP A 74 10.61 -18.24 -12.75
CA ASP A 74 9.98 -19.56 -12.80
C ASP A 74 9.42 -20.01 -11.45
N GLU A 75 10.05 -19.61 -10.34
CA GLU A 75 9.58 -19.94 -9.00
C GLU A 75 8.22 -19.29 -8.71
N THR A 76 8.10 -17.99 -8.99
CA THR A 76 6.86 -17.24 -8.80
C THR A 76 5.77 -17.72 -9.75
N LEU A 77 6.09 -18.01 -11.02
CA LEU A 77 5.13 -18.62 -11.95
C LEU A 77 4.64 -19.98 -11.47
N SER A 78 5.56 -20.82 -10.99
CA SER A 78 5.23 -22.14 -10.45
C SER A 78 4.36 -22.03 -9.20
N PHE A 79 4.62 -21.03 -8.34
CA PHE A 79 3.78 -20.73 -7.19
C PHE A 79 2.35 -20.39 -7.61
N LEU A 80 2.17 -19.50 -8.60
CA LEU A 80 0.84 -19.13 -9.12
C LEU A 80 0.10 -20.34 -9.72
N LYS A 81 0.79 -21.16 -10.53
CA LYS A 81 0.21 -22.38 -11.12
C LYS A 81 -0.26 -23.37 -10.06
N ARG A 82 0.54 -23.59 -9.00
CA ARG A 82 0.14 -24.45 -7.85
C ARG A 82 -1.09 -23.91 -7.10
N LYS A 83 -1.37 -22.61 -7.22
CA LYS A 83 -2.56 -21.96 -6.66
C LYS A 83 -3.75 -21.92 -7.62
N GLY A 84 -3.65 -22.55 -8.80
CA GLY A 84 -4.72 -22.62 -9.80
C GLY A 84 -4.70 -21.49 -10.84
N TYR A 85 -3.70 -20.61 -10.81
CA TYR A 85 -3.56 -19.50 -11.73
C TYR A 85 -2.63 -19.89 -12.89
N ASN A 86 -3.23 -20.31 -14.02
CA ASN A 86 -2.49 -20.71 -15.23
C ASN A 86 -1.81 -19.52 -15.93
N GLU A 87 -2.37 -18.33 -15.74
CA GLU A 87 -1.85 -17.05 -16.22
C GLU A 87 -1.70 -16.08 -15.04
N ILE A 88 -0.89 -15.03 -15.21
CA ILE A 88 -0.77 -13.99 -14.19
C ILE A 88 -2.11 -13.27 -14.09
N PRO A 89 -2.76 -13.26 -12.92
CA PRO A 89 -4.09 -12.67 -12.79
C PRO A 89 -4.06 -11.16 -13.02
N GLU A 90 -5.15 -10.64 -13.57
CA GLU A 90 -5.29 -9.21 -13.85
C GLU A 90 -5.43 -8.40 -12.56
N LEU A 91 -4.53 -7.44 -12.36
CA LEU A 91 -4.58 -6.55 -11.21
C LEU A 91 -5.51 -5.35 -11.47
N ASP A 92 -5.81 -4.60 -10.42
CA ASP A 92 -6.59 -3.37 -10.49
C ASP A 92 -6.12 -2.37 -9.42
N TYR A 93 -6.79 -1.22 -9.34
CA TYR A 93 -6.46 -0.20 -8.34
C TYR A 93 -6.71 -0.64 -6.90
N LYS A 94 -7.52 -1.68 -6.64
CA LYS A 94 -7.76 -2.21 -5.29
C LYS A 94 -6.65 -3.18 -4.89
N THR A 95 -6.31 -4.13 -5.76
CA THR A 95 -5.27 -5.14 -5.50
C THR A 95 -3.90 -4.51 -5.34
N MET A 96 -3.60 -3.43 -6.08
CA MET A 96 -2.32 -2.72 -5.90
C MET A 96 -2.14 -2.17 -4.48
N MET A 97 -3.23 -1.86 -3.75
CA MET A 97 -3.16 -1.34 -2.38
C MET A 97 -2.56 -2.36 -1.39
N LEU A 98 -2.51 -3.64 -1.76
CA LEU A 98 -1.95 -4.72 -0.97
C LEU A 98 -0.42 -4.81 -1.12
N LEU A 99 0.15 -4.19 -2.14
CA LEU A 99 1.57 -4.30 -2.45
C LEU A 99 2.44 -3.67 -1.35
N ARG A 100 3.46 -4.41 -0.91
CA ARG A 100 4.42 -4.02 0.15
C ARG A 100 5.84 -4.33 -0.27
N ARG A 101 6.81 -3.67 0.37
CA ARG A 101 8.24 -3.86 0.03
C ARG A 101 8.66 -5.19 0.63
N LEU A 102 8.19 -6.25 0.00
CA LEU A 102 8.29 -7.66 0.38
C LEU A 102 8.71 -8.43 -0.87
N ASP A 103 9.07 -9.68 -0.64
CA ASP A 103 9.32 -10.66 -1.69
C ASP A 103 8.11 -10.77 -2.67
N PRO A 104 8.36 -11.04 -3.96
CA PRO A 104 7.30 -11.26 -4.96
C PRO A 104 6.24 -12.29 -4.53
N ILE A 105 6.64 -13.43 -3.95
CA ILE A 105 5.71 -14.47 -3.50
C ILE A 105 4.83 -13.95 -2.38
N ASP A 106 5.37 -13.17 -1.44
CA ASP A 106 4.58 -12.60 -0.35
C ASP A 106 3.59 -11.54 -0.82
N ASN A 107 3.92 -10.77 -1.86
CA ASN A 107 2.93 -9.90 -2.51
C ASN A 107 1.83 -10.73 -3.16
N TRP A 108 2.17 -11.80 -3.87
CA TRP A 108 1.19 -12.68 -4.49
C TRP A 108 0.29 -13.36 -3.46
N LYS A 109 0.81 -13.90 -2.35
CA LYS A 109 -0.03 -14.47 -1.27
C LYS A 109 -1.13 -13.51 -0.82
N LYS A 110 -0.83 -12.21 -0.70
CA LYS A 110 -1.82 -11.19 -0.32
C LYS A 110 -2.85 -10.93 -1.41
N ILE A 111 -2.38 -10.82 -2.65
CA ILE A 111 -3.25 -10.60 -3.81
C ILE A 111 -4.21 -11.78 -3.98
N LEU A 112 -3.71 -13.01 -3.89
CA LEU A 112 -4.51 -14.22 -4.02
C LEU A 112 -5.55 -14.32 -2.89
N ALA A 113 -5.17 -14.04 -1.65
CA ALA A 113 -6.14 -14.01 -0.53
C ALA A 113 -7.27 -12.99 -0.74
N PHE A 114 -7.02 -11.91 -1.50
CA PHE A 114 -8.07 -10.97 -1.89
C PHE A 114 -8.95 -11.52 -3.03
N PHE A 115 -8.34 -12.15 -4.05
CA PHE A 115 -9.08 -12.73 -5.17
C PHE A 115 -9.94 -13.93 -4.78
N ASP A 116 -9.46 -14.76 -3.87
CA ASP A 116 -10.16 -15.94 -3.39
C ASP A 116 -11.36 -15.56 -2.48
N GLY A 117 -11.50 -14.27 -2.13
CA GLY A 117 -12.56 -13.76 -1.27
C GLY A 117 -12.32 -14.01 0.23
N ASP A 118 -11.15 -14.54 0.60
CA ASP A 118 -10.82 -14.91 1.97
C ASP A 118 -10.80 -13.70 2.92
N LYS A 119 -10.33 -12.55 2.42
CA LYS A 119 -10.14 -11.33 3.22
C LYS A 119 -10.33 -10.06 2.41
N THR A 120 -10.90 -9.03 3.03
CA THR A 120 -10.97 -7.68 2.49
C THR A 120 -9.59 -7.00 2.44
N VAL A 121 -9.46 -5.93 1.64
CA VAL A 121 -8.23 -5.11 1.60
C VAL A 121 -7.83 -4.61 2.99
N GLU A 122 -8.81 -4.26 3.82
CA GLU A 122 -8.59 -3.76 5.18
C GLU A 122 -8.03 -4.85 6.09
N GLU A 123 -8.61 -6.05 6.07
CA GLU A 123 -8.15 -7.18 6.87
C GLU A 123 -6.74 -7.64 6.49
N ILE A 124 -6.44 -7.71 5.18
CA ILE A 124 -5.10 -8.07 4.70
C ILE A 124 -4.08 -7.01 5.10
N ASN A 125 -4.45 -5.73 5.02
CA ASN A 125 -3.56 -4.66 5.45
C ASN A 125 -3.33 -4.67 6.97
N LEU A 126 -4.35 -4.99 7.76
CA LEU A 126 -4.24 -5.11 9.22
C LEU A 126 -3.39 -6.32 9.63
N SER A 127 -3.52 -7.47 8.95
CA SER A 127 -2.71 -8.67 9.24
C SER A 127 -1.23 -8.51 8.90
N THR A 128 -0.85 -7.36 8.32
CA THR A 128 0.53 -7.03 7.94
C THR A 128 1.09 -5.84 8.70
N LYS A 129 0.31 -5.28 9.64
CA LYS A 129 0.88 -4.43 10.68
C LYS A 129 1.86 -5.28 11.48
N PRO A 130 3.03 -4.76 11.86
CA PRO A 130 3.94 -5.46 12.74
C PRO A 130 3.15 -5.96 13.95
N ILE A 131 3.13 -7.28 14.15
CA ILE A 131 2.68 -7.83 15.42
C ILE A 131 3.72 -7.36 16.41
N LEU A 132 3.33 -6.43 17.29
CA LEU A 132 4.21 -5.99 18.35
C LEU A 132 4.47 -7.19 19.24
N PHE A 133 5.75 -7.51 19.47
CA PHE A 133 6.10 -8.52 20.46
C PHE A 133 5.59 -8.05 21.84
N PRO A 134 5.28 -8.97 22.78
CA PRO A 134 4.80 -8.58 24.12
C PRO A 134 5.68 -7.55 24.82
N GLN A 135 6.99 -7.56 24.57
CA GLN A 135 7.93 -6.57 25.11
C GLN A 135 7.80 -5.19 24.46
N GLU A 136 7.50 -5.12 23.16
CA GLU A 136 7.25 -3.86 22.46
C GLU A 136 5.92 -3.25 22.90
N ILE A 137 4.90 -4.08 23.14
CA ILE A 137 3.62 -3.65 23.71
C ILE A 137 3.86 -3.03 25.08
N LYS A 138 4.55 -3.74 25.99
CA LYS A 138 4.87 -3.21 27.33
C LYS A 138 5.63 -1.89 27.28
N LYS A 139 6.65 -1.76 26.43
CA LYS A 139 7.39 -0.50 26.29
C LYS A 139 6.50 0.66 25.84
N LEU A 140 5.54 0.41 24.96
CA LEU A 140 4.59 1.44 24.52
C LEU A 140 3.58 1.79 25.62
N GLU A 141 3.11 0.79 26.37
CA GLU A 141 2.23 1.00 27.53
C GLU A 141 2.93 1.84 28.61
N GLU A 142 4.16 1.45 28.99
CA GLU A 142 5.00 2.17 29.96
C GLU A 142 5.25 3.61 29.50
N PHE A 143 5.67 3.80 28.24
CA PHE A 143 5.88 5.13 27.68
C PHE A 143 4.65 6.04 27.79
N ILE A 144 3.45 5.52 27.44
CA ILE A 144 2.22 6.31 27.52
C ILE A 144 1.86 6.63 28.97
N LYS A 145 2.01 5.66 29.88
CA LYS A 145 1.74 5.83 31.32
C LYS A 145 2.66 6.89 31.92
N ASP A 146 3.95 6.84 31.59
CA ASP A 146 4.95 7.79 32.08
C ASP A 146 4.69 9.21 31.55
N GLU A 147 4.49 9.36 30.23
CA GLU A 147 4.29 10.68 29.59
C GLU A 147 2.99 11.35 30.03
N LEU A 148 1.93 10.57 30.28
CA LEU A 148 0.66 11.09 30.77
C LEU A 148 0.58 11.09 32.30
N SER A 149 1.56 10.50 32.99
CA SER A 149 1.59 10.29 34.44
C SER A 149 0.30 9.65 34.95
N ILE A 150 -0.13 8.56 34.31
CA ILE A 150 -1.37 7.83 34.59
C ILE A 150 -1.10 6.41 35.08
N ASP A 151 -2.00 5.89 35.90
CA ASP A 151 -1.96 4.50 36.37
C ASP A 151 -2.57 3.49 35.37
N ASP A 152 -2.61 2.21 35.74
CA ASP A 152 -3.14 1.13 34.90
C ASP A 152 -4.64 1.31 34.58
N GLU A 153 -5.44 1.77 35.54
CA GLU A 153 -6.89 1.94 35.35
C GLU A 153 -7.18 3.13 34.43
N GLU A 154 -6.46 4.23 34.64
CA GLU A 154 -6.50 5.42 33.81
C GLU A 154 -5.99 5.14 32.39
N PHE A 155 -4.95 4.32 32.25
CA PHE A 155 -4.44 3.87 30.95
C PHE A 155 -5.51 3.10 30.16
N GLU A 156 -6.18 2.12 30.77
CA GLU A 156 -7.24 1.35 30.11
C GLU A 156 -8.38 2.28 29.65
N LYS A 157 -8.77 3.23 30.50
CA LYS A 157 -9.78 4.24 30.16
C LYS A 157 -9.32 5.13 29.01
N PHE A 158 -8.06 5.57 29.01
CA PHE A 158 -7.45 6.36 27.94
C PHE A 158 -7.45 5.59 26.63
N MET A 159 -7.06 4.31 26.62
CA MET A 159 -7.03 3.48 25.42
C MET A 159 -8.43 3.27 24.83
N LYS A 160 -9.44 3.08 25.68
CA LYS A 160 -10.84 2.97 25.25
C LYS A 160 -11.34 4.24 24.58
N LEU A 161 -11.12 5.41 25.19
CA LEU A 161 -11.52 6.71 24.62
C LEU A 161 -10.75 7.03 23.33
N SER A 162 -9.43 6.79 23.33
CA SER A 162 -8.57 7.01 22.17
C SER A 162 -8.98 6.14 20.99
N SER A 163 -9.35 4.88 21.22
CA SER A 163 -9.85 3.98 20.18
C SER A 163 -11.13 4.52 19.52
N LEU A 164 -12.08 5.04 20.32
CA LEU A 164 -13.29 5.68 19.81
C LEU A 164 -12.97 6.95 19.00
N ALA A 165 -12.04 7.77 19.49
CA ALA A 165 -11.61 8.98 18.82
C ALA A 165 -10.95 8.69 17.47
N ILE A 166 -9.99 7.77 17.43
CA ILE A 166 -9.20 7.41 16.23
C ILE A 166 -10.10 6.80 15.15
N LYS A 167 -11.08 5.96 15.53
CA LYS A 167 -12.00 5.33 14.59
C LYS A 167 -13.00 6.31 13.98
N ASN A 168 -13.26 7.46 14.62
CA ASN A 168 -14.18 8.48 14.12
C ASN A 168 -13.43 9.73 13.63
N LYS A 169 -13.36 9.88 12.29
CA LYS A 169 -12.64 10.97 11.63
C LYS A 169 -13.15 12.36 11.99
N GLU A 170 -14.47 12.53 12.18
CA GLU A 170 -15.05 13.83 12.55
C GLU A 170 -14.77 14.16 14.02
N LEU A 171 -14.84 13.18 14.92
CA LEU A 171 -14.46 13.35 16.32
C LEU A 171 -12.97 13.72 16.46
N THR A 172 -12.08 13.03 15.74
CA THR A 172 -10.64 13.38 15.70
C THR A 172 -10.41 14.81 15.21
N LYS A 173 -11.13 15.25 14.17
CA LYS A 173 -11.04 16.65 13.67
C LYS A 173 -11.50 17.65 14.73
N ALA A 174 -12.58 17.36 15.45
CA ALA A 174 -13.10 18.21 16.50
C ALA A 174 -12.09 18.37 17.65
N ILE A 175 -11.55 17.25 18.15
CA ILE A 175 -10.52 17.25 19.20
C ILE A 175 -9.32 18.10 18.78
N ARG A 176 -8.78 17.89 17.57
CA ARG A 176 -7.65 18.67 17.04
C ARG A 176 -7.89 20.17 16.92
N LYS A 177 -9.14 20.61 16.79
CA LYS A 177 -9.48 22.03 16.77
C LYS A 177 -9.46 22.63 18.17
N LEU A 178 -9.82 21.84 19.18
CA LEU A 178 -9.86 22.26 20.59
C LEU A 178 -8.48 22.20 21.26
N THR A 179 -7.61 21.30 20.82
CA THR A 179 -6.23 21.17 21.33
C THR A 179 -5.24 22.06 20.58
N ARG A 180 -5.71 23.17 19.99
CA ARG A 180 -4.88 24.16 19.29
C ARG A 180 -4.54 25.31 20.21
#